data_AF-A0A1H0T266-F1
#
_entry.id   AF-A0A1H0T266-F1
#
_cell.length_a   1.000
_cell.length_b   1.000
_cell.length_c   1.000
_cell.angle_alpha   90.00
_cell.angle_beta   90.00
_cell.angle_gamma   90.00
#
_symmetry.space_group_name_H-M   'P 1'
#
loop_
_entity.id
_entity.type
_entity.pdbx_description
1 polymer ?
#
loop_
_entity_poly.entity_id
_entity_poly.type
_entity_poly.pdbx_seq_one_letter_code
_entity_poly.pdbx_strand_id
1 'polypeptide(L)'
;MIKMNEIRPASWGWSFAGGTNTLKKRLGLEEKDTYHLNWELDTKNMIGVSQYNHKVALSPFMGTMGMPPNERGIHSTIPPRFCGGNIDCKELVEGSILYLPIPVSGGLFSVGDGHALQGDGEVSTQAIECPMNVVDLTFTLIDDLNISMPRANTPTGWITFGFHEDLDEACLIALEGMLDLMQELYGFSRKEAYTLSSLIVNMRVTQIVNGTKGVHAILPHDSFIN
;
A
#
# COMPACT_ATOMS: atom_id res chain seq x y z
N MET A 1 0.20 3.82 -15.87
CA MET A 1 -0.74 2.81 -15.33
C MET A 1 -0.04 1.48 -15.25
N ILE A 2 -0.18 0.76 -14.13
CA ILE A 2 0.36 -0.58 -13.89
C ILE A 2 -0.80 -1.49 -13.49
N LYS A 3 -1.09 -2.53 -14.26
CA LYS A 3 -2.08 -3.56 -13.92
C LYS A 3 -1.37 -4.76 -13.31
N MET A 4 -1.88 -5.24 -12.18
CA MET A 4 -1.38 -6.42 -11.48
C MET A 4 -2.13 -7.65 -11.99
N ASN A 5 -1.49 -8.47 -12.81
CA ASN A 5 -2.12 -9.62 -13.47
C ASN A 5 -2.10 -10.89 -12.60
N GLU A 6 -0.99 -11.15 -11.91
CA GLU A 6 -0.81 -12.28 -10.98
C GLU A 6 0.25 -11.89 -9.94
N ILE A 7 -0.02 -12.18 -8.66
CA ILE A 7 0.97 -12.06 -7.57
C ILE A 7 0.94 -13.37 -6.78
N ARG A 8 2.03 -14.14 -6.82
CA ARG A 8 2.10 -15.44 -6.17
C ARG A 8 3.31 -15.54 -5.25
N PRO A 9 3.11 -15.70 -3.93
CA PRO A 9 4.20 -15.85 -3.00
C PRO A 9 4.90 -17.21 -3.17
N ALA A 10 6.09 -17.30 -2.59
CA ALA A 10 6.77 -18.56 -2.33
C ALA A 10 6.10 -19.32 -1.17
N SER A 11 6.63 -20.50 -0.86
CA SER A 11 6.06 -21.39 0.17
C SER A 11 6.52 -21.07 1.59
N TRP A 12 7.22 -19.96 1.80
CA TRP A 12 7.74 -19.59 3.11
C TRP A 12 7.83 -18.07 3.25
N GLY A 13 7.78 -17.62 4.51
CA GLY A 13 7.96 -16.22 4.86
C GLY A 13 8.40 -16.05 6.31
N TRP A 14 8.60 -14.81 6.73
CA TRP A 14 8.99 -14.48 8.09
C TRP A 14 8.33 -13.19 8.56
N SER A 15 8.21 -13.06 9.88
CA SER A 15 7.91 -11.82 10.56
C SER A 15 8.78 -11.75 11.81
N PHE A 16 9.02 -10.55 12.32
CA PHE A 16 9.64 -10.37 13.62
C PHE A 16 9.02 -9.22 14.43
N ALA A 17 9.27 -9.22 15.73
CA ALA A 17 9.08 -8.08 16.61
C ALA A 17 10.37 -7.84 17.37
N GLY A 18 10.70 -6.58 17.63
CA GLY A 18 11.95 -6.18 18.30
C GLY A 18 12.63 -5.00 17.61
N GLY A 19 13.80 -4.62 18.12
CA GLY A 19 14.51 -3.41 17.72
C GLY A 19 13.99 -2.15 18.42
N THR A 20 14.62 -1.02 18.15
CA THR A 20 14.46 0.18 18.99
C THR A 20 13.81 1.32 18.20
N ASN A 21 12.59 1.71 18.57
CA ASN A 21 11.97 2.97 18.16
C ASN A 21 10.99 3.48 19.24
N THR A 22 10.52 4.72 19.08
CA THR A 22 9.64 5.37 20.07
C THR A 22 8.35 4.58 20.35
N LEU A 23 7.75 3.97 19.32
CA LEU A 23 6.53 3.17 19.47
C LEU A 23 6.81 1.89 20.28
N LYS A 24 7.83 1.12 19.90
CA LYS A 24 8.25 -0.10 20.59
C LYS A 24 8.58 0.18 22.06
N LYS A 25 9.27 1.30 22.34
CA LYS A 25 9.53 1.75 23.71
C LYS A 25 8.25 2.02 24.50
N ARG A 26 7.27 2.73 23.93
CA ARG A 26 5.98 3.01 24.58
C ARG A 26 5.14 1.75 24.79
N LEU A 27 5.31 0.74 23.95
CA LEU A 27 4.64 -0.55 24.07
C LEU A 27 5.38 -1.54 24.99
N GLY A 28 6.53 -1.17 25.56
CA GLY A 28 7.33 -2.05 26.41
C GLY A 28 8.05 -3.17 25.65
N LEU A 29 8.33 -2.96 24.36
CA LEU A 29 8.99 -3.92 23.46
C LEU A 29 10.45 -3.52 23.14
N GLU A 30 11.05 -2.66 23.95
CA GLU A 30 12.45 -2.25 23.81
C GLU A 30 13.36 -3.33 24.39
N GLU A 31 13.73 -4.31 23.55
CA GLU A 31 14.57 -5.44 23.96
C GLU A 31 15.67 -5.72 22.91
N LYS A 32 16.78 -6.33 23.35
CA LYS A 32 17.87 -6.75 22.46
C LYS A 32 17.49 -7.97 21.62
N ASP A 33 16.65 -8.84 22.18
CA ASP A 33 16.26 -10.08 21.53
C ASP A 33 15.05 -9.83 20.62
N THR A 34 15.08 -10.43 19.43
CA THR A 34 13.98 -10.36 18.47
C THR A 34 13.09 -11.58 18.60
N TYR A 35 11.77 -11.36 18.56
CA TYR A 35 10.78 -12.44 18.48
C TYR A 35 10.48 -12.74 17.01
N HIS A 36 10.80 -13.95 16.54
CA HIS A 36 10.62 -14.35 15.15
C HIS A 36 9.43 -15.30 14.97
N LEU A 37 8.69 -15.09 13.89
CA LEU A 37 7.74 -16.05 13.35
C LEU A 37 8.24 -16.47 11.97
N ASN A 38 8.50 -17.76 11.80
CA ASN A 38 8.78 -18.38 10.50
C ASN A 38 7.48 -19.03 10.03
N TRP A 39 7.10 -18.75 8.80
CA TRP A 39 5.82 -19.15 8.23
C TRP A 39 6.03 -20.17 7.11
N GLU A 40 5.31 -21.29 7.19
CA GLU A 40 5.02 -22.12 6.03
C GLU A 40 3.78 -21.55 5.33
N LEU A 41 3.87 -21.34 4.02
CA LEU A 41 2.80 -20.72 3.22
C LEU A 41 2.20 -21.76 2.27
N ASP A 42 0.98 -22.19 2.55
CA ASP A 42 0.18 -22.98 1.62
C ASP A 42 -0.47 -22.04 0.60
N THR A 43 0.23 -21.85 -0.53
CA THR A 43 -0.20 -20.95 -1.61
C THR A 43 -1.36 -21.50 -2.44
N LYS A 44 -1.80 -22.74 -2.20
CA LYS A 44 -2.96 -23.32 -2.87
C LYS A 44 -4.24 -23.04 -2.09
N ASN A 45 -4.18 -23.19 -0.77
CA ASN A 45 -5.32 -22.95 0.11
C ASN A 45 -5.31 -21.53 0.71
N MET A 46 -4.27 -20.74 0.44
CA MET A 46 -4.07 -19.38 0.95
C MET A 46 -4.03 -19.32 2.48
N ILE A 47 -3.25 -20.21 3.09
CA ILE A 47 -3.09 -20.30 4.55
C ILE A 47 -1.60 -20.23 4.93
N GLY A 48 -1.27 -19.35 5.87
CA GLY A 48 0.04 -19.31 6.52
C GLY A 48 0.00 -19.99 7.89
N VAL A 49 1.00 -20.81 8.20
CA VAL A 49 1.15 -21.46 9.51
C VAL A 49 2.53 -21.16 10.08
N SER A 50 2.59 -20.56 11.26
CA SER A 50 3.88 -20.29 11.93
C SER A 50 4.41 -21.53 12.65
N GLN A 51 5.69 -21.50 13.04
CA GLN A 51 6.32 -22.57 13.84
C GLN A 51 5.65 -22.81 15.21
N TYR A 52 4.81 -21.89 15.67
CA TYR A 52 4.01 -22.01 16.90
C TYR A 52 2.53 -22.32 16.62
N ASN A 53 2.20 -22.76 15.41
CA ASN A 53 0.86 -23.16 14.97
C ASN A 53 -0.21 -22.04 14.97
N HIS A 54 0.21 -20.77 14.94
CA HIS A 54 -0.70 -19.68 14.53
C HIS A 54 -1.08 -19.87 13.06
N LYS A 55 -2.37 -19.71 12.73
CA LYS A 55 -2.90 -19.86 11.37
C LYS A 55 -3.56 -18.56 10.91
N VAL A 56 -3.24 -18.12 9.71
CA VAL A 56 -3.76 -16.88 9.11
C VAL A 56 -4.14 -17.10 7.65
N ALA A 57 -5.14 -16.37 7.16
CA ALA A 57 -5.50 -16.34 5.74
C ALA A 57 -4.54 -15.40 5.00
N LEU A 58 -3.95 -15.86 3.90
CA LEU A 58 -3.01 -15.08 3.10
C LEU A 58 -3.73 -14.15 2.13
N SER A 59 -3.14 -12.98 1.91
CA SER A 59 -3.59 -12.00 0.91
C SER A 59 -2.34 -11.31 0.34
N PRO A 60 -1.67 -11.94 -0.65
CA PRO A 60 -0.36 -11.51 -1.09
C PRO A 60 -0.40 -10.25 -1.95
N PHE A 61 0.60 -9.38 -1.78
CA PHE A 61 0.79 -8.17 -2.57
C PHE A 61 2.26 -7.74 -2.53
N MET A 62 2.61 -6.69 -3.30
CA MET A 62 3.94 -6.08 -3.27
C MET A 62 3.89 -4.78 -2.46
N GLY A 63 4.69 -4.67 -1.40
CA GLY A 63 4.81 -3.47 -0.56
C GLY A 63 5.44 -2.30 -1.32
N THR A 64 6.50 -2.59 -2.09
CA THR A 64 7.21 -1.59 -2.90
C THR A 64 6.79 -1.62 -4.37
N MET A 65 6.23 -0.52 -4.87
CA MET A 65 6.00 -0.25 -6.29
C MET A 65 6.18 1.24 -6.56
N GLY A 66 7.17 1.61 -7.38
CA GLY A 66 7.41 3.03 -7.62
C GLY A 66 8.52 3.36 -8.61
N MET A 67 8.74 4.65 -8.77
CA MET A 67 9.79 5.22 -9.61
C MET A 67 10.75 6.04 -8.74
N PRO A 68 12.02 6.20 -9.13
CA PRO A 68 12.91 7.13 -8.43
C PRO A 68 12.40 8.56 -8.59
N PRO A 69 12.60 9.43 -7.61
CA PRO A 69 12.22 10.82 -7.75
C PRO A 69 13.22 11.55 -8.68
N ASN A 70 12.93 12.79 -9.08
CA ASN A 70 13.73 13.48 -10.10
C ASN A 70 15.02 14.11 -9.55
N GLU A 71 15.18 14.16 -8.22
CA GLU A 71 16.39 14.64 -7.59
C GLU A 71 17.53 13.64 -7.78
N ARG A 72 18.72 14.16 -8.06
CA ARG A 72 19.92 13.31 -8.18
C ARG A 72 20.34 12.78 -6.81
N GLY A 73 20.76 11.53 -6.76
CA GLY A 73 21.38 10.95 -5.56
C GLY A 73 20.96 9.50 -5.32
N ILE A 74 21.38 8.98 -4.17
CA ILE A 74 20.92 7.69 -3.66
C ILE A 74 19.70 7.96 -2.79
N HIS A 75 18.57 7.35 -3.14
CA HIS A 75 17.32 7.49 -2.43
C HIS A 75 17.01 6.20 -1.69
N SER A 76 16.66 6.33 -0.40
CA SER A 76 16.20 5.18 0.39
C SER A 76 14.93 4.60 -0.22
N THR A 77 14.82 3.27 -0.27
CA THR A 77 13.59 2.56 -0.64
C THR A 77 12.58 2.50 0.50
N ILE A 78 12.97 2.86 1.74
CA ILE A 78 12.10 2.76 2.93
C ILE A 78 10.83 3.63 2.83
N PRO A 79 10.89 4.94 2.49
CA PRO A 79 9.68 5.76 2.49
C PRO A 79 8.87 5.65 1.19
N PRO A 80 7.53 5.67 1.26
CA PRO A 80 6.71 6.02 0.10
C PRO A 80 6.92 7.49 -0.29
N ARG A 81 6.60 7.81 -1.55
CA ARG A 81 6.69 9.12 -2.17
C ARG A 81 5.51 9.32 -3.10
N PHE A 82 5.37 10.53 -3.64
CA PHE A 82 4.34 10.86 -4.64
C PHE A 82 4.42 9.96 -5.90
N CYS A 83 5.61 9.43 -6.22
CA CYS A 83 5.86 8.52 -7.34
C CYS A 83 5.84 7.03 -6.93
N GLY A 84 5.18 6.69 -5.82
CA GLY A 84 5.13 5.33 -5.27
C GLY A 84 6.28 5.05 -4.30
N GLY A 85 6.85 3.86 -4.33
CA GLY A 85 7.90 3.41 -3.38
C GLY A 85 7.33 2.38 -2.44
N ASN A 86 7.72 2.41 -1.16
CA ASN A 86 7.21 1.50 -0.13
C ASN A 86 5.80 1.89 0.33
N ILE A 87 4.82 1.57 -0.50
CA ILE A 87 3.43 1.98 -0.32
C ILE A 87 2.77 1.16 0.80
N ASP A 88 3.06 -0.15 0.86
CA ASP A 88 2.56 -1.09 1.87
C ASP A 88 1.03 -1.10 2.00
N CYS A 89 0.35 -1.03 0.86
CA CYS A 89 -1.11 -1.05 0.81
C CYS A 89 -1.61 -2.44 0.41
N LYS A 90 -2.13 -3.17 1.40
CA LYS A 90 -2.68 -4.52 1.23
C LYS A 90 -3.83 -4.63 0.23
N GLU A 91 -4.43 -3.50 -0.18
CA GLU A 91 -5.51 -3.47 -1.17
C GLU A 91 -4.95 -3.57 -2.61
N LEU A 92 -3.64 -3.40 -2.82
CA LEU A 92 -2.96 -3.51 -4.11
C LEU A 92 -2.66 -4.97 -4.49
N VAL A 93 -3.74 -5.75 -4.64
CA VAL A 93 -3.70 -7.18 -4.96
C VAL A 93 -3.84 -7.45 -6.46
N GLU A 94 -3.77 -8.73 -6.85
CA GLU A 94 -4.14 -9.19 -8.20
C GLU A 94 -5.48 -8.59 -8.67
N GLY A 95 -5.52 -8.12 -9.91
CA GLY A 95 -6.65 -7.41 -10.49
C GLY A 95 -6.63 -5.90 -10.27
N SER A 96 -5.78 -5.39 -9.38
CA SER A 96 -5.63 -3.95 -9.15
C SER A 96 -4.92 -3.24 -10.31
N ILE A 97 -5.26 -1.97 -10.47
CA ILE A 97 -4.61 -1.03 -11.38
C ILE A 97 -4.07 0.14 -10.57
N LEU A 98 -2.77 0.35 -10.58
CA LEU A 98 -2.09 1.47 -9.94
C LEU A 98 -1.74 2.55 -10.98
N TYR A 99 -2.03 3.80 -10.65
CA TYR A 99 -1.64 4.97 -11.42
C TYR A 99 -0.58 5.74 -10.64
N LEU A 100 0.58 5.94 -11.25
CA LEU A 100 1.71 6.66 -10.67
C LEU A 100 2.06 7.87 -11.53
N PRO A 101 2.34 9.04 -10.91
CA PRO A 101 3.04 10.13 -11.56
C PRO A 101 4.41 9.66 -12.07
N ILE A 102 4.85 10.16 -13.24
CA ILE A 102 6.14 9.82 -13.85
C ILE A 102 7.12 11.00 -13.63
N PRO A 103 8.03 10.93 -12.65
CA PRO A 103 8.94 12.05 -12.35
C PRO A 103 10.16 12.12 -13.28
N VAL A 104 10.50 11.02 -13.94
CA VAL A 104 11.72 10.87 -14.74
C VAL A 104 11.44 10.21 -16.08
N SER A 105 12.24 10.56 -17.10
CA SER A 105 12.15 9.96 -18.43
C SER A 105 12.34 8.44 -18.37
N GLY A 106 11.53 7.70 -19.12
CA GLY A 106 11.56 6.24 -19.17
C GLY A 106 10.89 5.53 -18.00
N GLY A 107 10.36 6.25 -17.00
CA GLY A 107 9.64 5.69 -15.86
C GLY A 107 10.50 4.96 -14.83
N LEU A 108 11.54 4.22 -15.23
CA LEU A 108 12.49 3.53 -14.34
C LEU A 108 11.82 2.79 -13.17
N PHE A 109 10.68 2.15 -13.45
CA PHE A 109 9.84 1.52 -12.44
C PHE A 109 10.57 0.36 -11.76
N SER A 110 10.38 0.23 -10.45
CA SER A 110 10.87 -0.87 -9.61
C SER A 110 9.73 -1.44 -8.76
N VAL A 111 9.78 -2.76 -8.55
CA VAL A 111 8.85 -3.51 -7.69
C VAL A 111 9.62 -4.49 -6.83
N GLY A 112 9.17 -4.70 -5.60
CA GLY A 112 9.77 -5.60 -4.64
C GLY A 112 8.99 -5.61 -3.33
N ASP A 113 9.62 -6.14 -2.28
CA ASP A 113 9.02 -6.23 -0.94
C ASP A 113 7.75 -7.08 -0.93
N GLY A 114 7.94 -8.40 -1.10
CA GLY A 114 6.82 -9.32 -1.24
C GLY A 114 6.18 -9.63 0.09
N HIS A 115 4.89 -9.33 0.25
CA HIS A 115 4.14 -9.62 1.47
C HIS A 115 3.14 -10.75 1.22
N ALA A 116 3.12 -11.78 2.06
CA ALA A 116 2.08 -12.81 2.02
C ALA A 116 0.80 -12.39 2.75
N LEU A 117 0.94 -11.49 3.74
CA LEU A 117 -0.16 -10.91 4.50
C LEU A 117 0.33 -9.68 5.28
N GLN A 118 -0.45 -8.60 5.26
CA GLN A 118 -0.20 -7.40 6.08
C GLN A 118 -1.52 -6.87 6.66
N GLY A 119 -1.45 -6.32 7.87
CA GLY A 119 -2.52 -5.50 8.45
C GLY A 119 -2.37 -4.02 8.11
N ASP A 120 -3.43 -3.24 8.33
CA ASP A 120 -3.35 -1.78 8.23
C ASP A 120 -2.42 -1.23 9.30
N GLY A 121 -1.50 -0.35 8.89
CA GLY A 121 -0.52 0.27 9.76
C GLY A 121 0.82 -0.48 9.84
N GLU A 122 0.89 -1.75 9.45
CA GLU A 122 2.16 -2.52 9.44
C GLU A 122 2.93 -2.41 10.79
N VAL A 123 2.18 -2.52 11.89
CA VAL A 123 2.59 -1.96 13.19
C VAL A 123 3.88 -2.56 13.80
N SER A 124 4.27 -3.76 13.37
CA SER A 124 5.51 -4.44 13.77
C SER A 124 6.73 -4.04 12.93
N THR A 125 6.58 -3.11 11.98
CA THR A 125 7.61 -2.71 10.99
C THR A 125 7.79 -3.70 9.83
N GLN A 126 6.93 -4.71 9.71
CA GLN A 126 6.98 -5.68 8.62
C GLN A 126 5.66 -6.45 8.52
N ALA A 127 5.48 -7.10 7.38
CA ALA A 127 4.40 -8.02 7.09
C ALA A 127 4.77 -9.48 7.45
N ILE A 128 4.07 -10.45 6.84
CA ILE A 128 4.70 -11.74 6.53
C ILE A 128 5.53 -11.51 5.26
N GLU A 129 6.80 -11.17 5.44
CA GLU A 129 7.75 -10.99 4.34
C GLU A 129 8.01 -12.33 3.67
N CYS A 130 8.01 -12.34 2.34
CA CYS A 130 8.21 -13.57 1.57
C CYS A 130 8.82 -13.30 0.18
N PRO A 131 9.58 -14.27 -0.37
CA PRO A 131 9.91 -14.25 -1.78
C PRO A 131 8.63 -14.42 -2.62
N MET A 132 8.66 -13.88 -3.83
CA MET A 132 7.56 -14.04 -4.80
C MET A 132 7.99 -14.97 -5.93
N ASN A 133 7.17 -16.00 -6.18
CA ASN A 133 7.37 -16.91 -7.31
C ASN A 133 6.94 -16.27 -8.63
N VAL A 134 5.90 -15.42 -8.60
CA VAL A 134 5.37 -14.70 -9.76
C VAL A 134 4.97 -13.29 -9.35
N VAL A 135 5.38 -12.32 -10.15
CA VAL A 135 4.89 -10.94 -10.13
C VAL A 135 4.69 -10.54 -11.60
N ASP A 136 3.47 -10.69 -12.11
CA ASP A 136 3.11 -10.35 -13.49
C ASP A 136 2.40 -9.00 -13.53
N LEU A 137 3.02 -8.04 -14.24
CA LEU A 137 2.56 -6.66 -14.35
C LEU A 137 2.46 -6.22 -15.81
N THR A 138 1.35 -5.58 -16.18
CA THR A 138 1.19 -4.89 -17.47
C THR A 138 1.34 -3.38 -17.29
N PHE A 139 2.18 -2.76 -18.12
CA PHE A 139 2.40 -1.32 -18.10
C PHE A 139 1.69 -0.64 -19.28
N THR A 140 1.07 0.51 -19.01
CA THR A 140 0.48 1.37 -20.03
C THR A 140 0.80 2.82 -19.73
N LEU A 141 1.41 3.51 -20.69
CA LEU A 141 1.62 4.95 -20.63
C LEU A 141 0.28 5.66 -20.89
N ILE A 142 -0.02 6.67 -20.10
CA ILE A 142 -1.20 7.53 -20.27
C ILE A 142 -0.69 8.95 -20.33
N ASP A 143 -0.81 9.59 -21.50
CA ASP A 143 -0.20 10.89 -21.76
C ASP A 143 -0.94 12.04 -21.06
N ASP A 144 -2.27 11.98 -21.00
CA ASP A 144 -3.11 13.07 -20.51
C ASP A 144 -3.65 12.84 -19.08
N LEU A 145 -2.90 12.12 -18.24
CA LEU A 145 -3.27 11.90 -16.83
C LEU A 145 -2.43 12.78 -15.90
N ASN A 146 -3.05 13.84 -15.36
CA ASN A 146 -2.39 14.75 -14.43
C ASN A 146 -2.77 14.40 -12.98
N ILE A 147 -1.92 13.62 -12.31
CA ILE A 147 -2.07 13.26 -10.90
C ILE A 147 -0.82 13.67 -10.11
N SER A 148 -1.02 14.18 -8.90
CA SER A 148 0.06 14.60 -7.99
C SER A 148 0.46 13.52 -6.98
N MET A 149 -0.42 12.55 -6.73
CA MET A 149 -0.22 11.42 -5.83
C MET A 149 -0.68 10.12 -6.50
N PRO A 150 -0.26 8.95 -6.02
CA PRO A 150 -0.78 7.70 -6.52
C PRO A 150 -2.30 7.59 -6.33
N ARG A 151 -2.94 6.87 -7.23
CA ARG A 151 -4.32 6.37 -7.08
C ARG A 151 -4.41 4.96 -7.62
N ALA A 152 -5.36 4.17 -7.14
CA ALA A 152 -5.58 2.81 -7.62
C ALA A 152 -7.05 2.51 -7.84
N ASN A 153 -7.34 1.62 -8.79
CA ASN A 153 -8.62 0.95 -8.93
C ASN A 153 -8.39 -0.51 -8.56
N THR A 154 -8.94 -0.95 -7.43
CA THR A 154 -8.80 -2.32 -6.92
C THR A 154 -10.10 -3.09 -7.13
N PRO A 155 -10.13 -4.41 -6.90
CA PRO A 155 -11.37 -5.17 -6.92
C PRO A 155 -12.44 -4.64 -5.94
N THR A 156 -12.05 -3.95 -4.87
CA THR A 156 -12.95 -3.48 -3.81
C THR A 156 -13.39 -2.03 -3.98
N GLY A 157 -12.59 -1.19 -4.64
CA GLY A 157 -12.95 0.21 -4.85
C GLY A 157 -11.84 1.06 -5.48
N TRP A 158 -12.16 2.33 -5.66
CA TRP A 158 -11.15 3.34 -5.99
C TRP A 158 -10.41 3.76 -4.73
N ILE A 159 -9.09 3.99 -4.87
CA ILE A 159 -8.19 4.36 -3.79
C ILE A 159 -7.39 5.59 -4.16
N THR A 160 -7.26 6.53 -3.24
CA THR A 160 -6.32 7.66 -3.32
C THR A 160 -5.41 7.67 -2.11
N PHE A 161 -4.16 8.06 -2.31
CA PHE A 161 -3.10 7.94 -1.30
C PHE A 161 -2.64 9.31 -0.79
N GLY A 162 -2.34 9.35 0.50
CA GLY A 162 -1.63 10.44 1.15
C GLY A 162 -0.42 9.91 1.88
N PHE A 163 0.74 10.53 1.65
CA PHE A 163 2.00 10.18 2.28
C PHE A 163 2.60 11.41 2.94
N HIS A 164 2.80 11.34 4.25
CA HIS A 164 3.37 12.45 5.02
C HIS A 164 3.94 11.96 6.35
N GLU A 165 4.88 12.70 6.94
CA GLU A 165 5.46 12.35 8.26
C GLU A 165 4.42 12.46 9.39
N ASP A 166 3.47 13.37 9.21
CA ASP A 166 2.27 13.54 10.03
C ASP A 166 1.08 12.78 9.43
N LEU A 167 0.36 12.02 10.27
CA LEU A 167 -0.73 11.17 9.81
C LEU A 167 -1.99 11.99 9.46
N ASP A 168 -2.22 13.12 10.12
CA ASP A 168 -3.37 13.98 9.88
C ASP A 168 -3.22 14.67 8.51
N GLU A 169 -2.01 15.12 8.18
CA GLU A 169 -1.67 15.63 6.85
C GLU A 169 -1.80 14.54 5.77
N ALA A 170 -1.36 13.31 6.06
CA ALA A 170 -1.58 12.18 5.15
C ALA A 170 -3.07 11.92 4.92
N CYS A 171 -3.92 12.04 5.95
CA CYS A 171 -5.38 11.94 5.80
C CYS A 171 -5.93 13.04 4.88
N LEU A 172 -5.49 14.28 5.07
CA LEU A 172 -5.91 15.41 4.25
C LEU A 172 -5.55 15.17 2.77
N ILE A 173 -4.31 14.80 2.47
CA ILE A 173 -3.85 14.55 1.10
C ILE A 173 -4.64 13.41 0.44
N ALA A 174 -4.87 12.30 1.16
CA ALA A 174 -5.64 11.17 0.65
C ALA A 174 -7.10 11.58 0.34
N LEU A 175 -7.71 12.36 1.23
CA LEU A 175 -9.07 12.85 1.07
C LEU A 175 -9.17 13.85 -0.09
N GLU A 176 -8.25 14.80 -0.21
CA GLU A 176 -8.20 15.76 -1.33
C GLU A 176 -8.16 15.03 -2.67
N GLY A 177 -7.28 14.03 -2.79
CA GLY A 177 -7.23 13.18 -3.98
C GLY A 177 -8.56 12.46 -4.26
N MET A 178 -9.26 11.99 -3.22
CA MET A 178 -10.56 11.34 -3.38
C MET A 178 -11.63 12.32 -3.86
N LEU A 179 -11.65 13.55 -3.34
CA LEU A 179 -12.58 14.57 -3.79
C LEU A 179 -12.35 14.93 -5.26
N ASP A 180 -11.09 15.03 -5.68
CA ASP A 180 -10.74 15.28 -7.08
C ASP A 180 -11.18 14.11 -7.97
N LEU A 181 -10.93 12.87 -7.53
CA LEU A 181 -11.38 11.67 -8.23
C LEU A 181 -12.91 11.57 -8.34
N MET A 182 -13.65 11.91 -7.28
CA MET A 182 -15.12 11.91 -7.31
C MET A 182 -15.67 12.98 -8.27
N GLN A 183 -15.02 14.13 -8.36
CA GLN A 183 -15.34 15.16 -9.36
C GLN A 183 -15.07 14.64 -10.78
N GLU A 184 -13.94 13.97 -11.02
CA GLU A 184 -13.59 13.38 -12.31
C GLU A 184 -14.56 12.27 -12.76
N LEU A 185 -14.90 11.34 -11.85
CA LEU A 185 -15.70 10.16 -12.18
C LEU A 185 -17.20 10.46 -12.29
N TYR A 186 -17.72 11.33 -11.44
CA TYR A 186 -19.17 11.54 -11.29
C TYR A 186 -19.63 12.96 -11.58
N GLY A 187 -18.71 13.90 -11.79
CA GLY A 187 -19.06 15.31 -12.07
C GLY A 187 -19.64 16.07 -10.87
N PHE A 188 -19.49 15.54 -9.65
CA PHE A 188 -19.96 16.21 -8.43
C PHE A 188 -19.28 17.55 -8.23
N SER A 189 -19.94 18.46 -7.51
CA SER A 189 -19.23 19.63 -6.97
C SER A 189 -18.31 19.22 -5.81
N ARG A 190 -17.23 19.98 -5.54
CA ARG A 190 -16.35 19.68 -4.40
C ARG A 190 -17.09 19.58 -3.06
N LYS A 191 -18.11 20.42 -2.83
CA LYS A 191 -18.92 20.38 -1.60
C LYS A 191 -19.77 19.10 -1.51
N GLU A 192 -20.37 18.71 -2.62
CA GLU A 192 -21.14 17.47 -2.72
C GLU A 192 -20.25 16.24 -2.52
N ALA A 193 -19.12 16.16 -3.22
CA ALA A 193 -18.13 15.10 -3.03
C ALA A 193 -17.68 15.01 -1.56
N TYR A 194 -17.41 16.15 -0.92
CA TYR A 194 -17.02 16.20 0.49
C TYR A 194 -18.12 15.73 1.44
N THR A 195 -19.37 16.17 1.23
CA THR A 195 -20.51 15.71 2.03
C THR A 195 -20.75 14.21 1.86
N LEU A 196 -20.69 13.70 0.63
CA LEU A 196 -20.85 12.27 0.34
C LEU A 196 -19.69 11.45 0.92
N SER A 197 -18.46 11.97 0.88
CA SER A 197 -17.28 11.27 1.40
C SER A 197 -17.45 10.85 2.85
N SER A 198 -18.10 11.66 3.68
CA SER A 198 -18.38 11.30 5.08
C SER A 198 -19.30 10.08 5.25
N LEU A 199 -20.03 9.68 4.20
CA LEU A 199 -21.00 8.60 4.22
C LEU A 199 -20.45 7.31 3.58
N ILE A 200 -19.60 7.44 2.56
CA ILE A 200 -19.22 6.32 1.68
C ILE A 200 -17.70 6.14 1.49
N VAL A 201 -16.88 7.12 1.88
CA VAL A 201 -15.42 7.01 1.75
C VAL A 201 -14.83 6.50 3.07
N ASN A 202 -14.07 5.41 2.98
CA ASN A 202 -13.36 4.82 4.12
C ASN A 202 -11.92 5.33 4.17
N MET A 203 -11.57 6.05 5.23
CA MET A 203 -10.18 6.45 5.48
C MET A 203 -9.46 5.34 6.25
N ARG A 204 -8.34 4.84 5.73
CA ARG A 204 -7.55 3.77 6.35
C ARG A 204 -6.08 4.13 6.43
N VAL A 205 -5.45 3.73 7.52
CA VAL A 205 -4.01 3.85 7.68
C VAL A 205 -3.33 2.76 6.87
N THR A 206 -2.44 3.14 5.95
CA THR A 206 -1.69 2.21 5.11
C THR A 206 -0.56 1.57 5.90
N GLN A 207 0.40 2.40 6.34
CA GLN A 207 1.51 2.04 7.21
C GLN A 207 1.92 3.24 8.08
N ILE A 208 2.59 2.99 9.22
CA ILE A 208 3.07 4.05 10.14
C ILE A 208 4.56 3.95 10.49
N VAL A 209 5.31 3.10 9.80
CA VAL A 209 6.63 2.62 10.24
C VAL A 209 7.79 3.06 9.33
N ASN A 210 7.49 3.68 8.18
CA ASN A 210 8.48 3.99 7.14
C ASN A 210 9.12 5.40 7.28
N GLY A 211 8.90 6.07 8.41
CA GLY A 211 9.25 7.49 8.60
C GLY A 211 8.20 8.41 7.98
N THR A 212 7.99 8.31 6.67
CA THR A 212 6.80 8.82 5.99
C THR A 212 5.65 7.84 6.20
N LYS A 213 4.54 8.29 6.79
CA LYS A 213 3.36 7.47 7.05
C LYS A 213 2.41 7.53 5.87
N GLY A 214 1.55 6.51 5.73
CA GLY A 214 0.56 6.43 4.68
C GLY A 214 -0.86 6.34 5.19
N VAL A 215 -1.76 7.07 4.52
CA VAL A 215 -3.22 6.92 4.62
C VAL A 215 -3.76 6.74 3.21
N HIS A 216 -4.78 5.90 3.08
CA HIS A 216 -5.51 5.74 1.83
C HIS A 216 -7.01 5.89 2.06
N ALA A 217 -7.66 6.62 1.16
CA ALA A 217 -9.11 6.76 1.12
C ALA A 217 -9.67 5.75 0.13
N ILE A 218 -10.71 5.01 0.50
CA ILE A 218 -11.36 4.01 -0.36
C ILE A 218 -12.79 4.46 -0.64
N LEU A 219 -13.15 4.55 -1.92
CA LEU A 219 -14.52 4.63 -2.40
C LEU A 219 -14.92 3.26 -2.96
N PRO A 220 -15.68 2.44 -2.20
CA PRO A 220 -16.15 1.14 -2.68
C PRO A 220 -16.96 1.24 -3.98
N HIS A 221 -16.81 0.27 -4.88
CA HIS A 221 -17.52 0.28 -6.17
C HIS A 221 -19.06 0.21 -6.02
N ASP A 222 -19.55 -0.32 -4.90
CA ASP A 222 -20.97 -0.47 -4.57
C ASP A 222 -21.54 0.70 -3.74
N SER A 223 -20.78 1.78 -3.57
CA SER A 223 -21.20 2.96 -2.77
C SER A 223 -22.45 3.66 -3.31
N PHE A 224 -22.65 3.62 -4.63
CA PHE A 224 -23.82 4.18 -5.30
C PHE A 224 -24.68 3.04 -5.86
N ILE A 225 -25.90 2.92 -5.34
CA ILE A 225 -26.88 1.95 -5.85
C ILE A 225 -27.56 2.59 -7.07
N ASN A 226 -27.43 1.93 -8.22
CA ASN A 226 -28.21 2.24 -9.42
C ASN A 226 -29.53 1.48 -9.45
#